data_AF-W5LX16-F1
#
_entry.id   AF-W5LX16-F1
#
_cell.length_a   1.000
_cell.length_b   1.000
_cell.length_c   1.000
_cell.angle_alpha   90.00
_cell.angle_beta   90.00
_cell.angle_gamma   90.00
#
_symmetry.space_group_name_H-M   'P 1'
#
loop_
_entity.id
_entity.type
_entity.pdbx_description
1 polymer ?
#
loop_
_entity_poly.entity_id
_entity_poly.type
_entity_poly.pdbx_seq_one_letter_code
_entity_poly.pdbx_strand_id
1 'polypeptide(L)' 'MAPEVILAMDEGQYDGKVDVWSLGITCIELAERKPPLFNMNAMSALYHIAQNESPVLQSNHW' A
#
# COMPACT_ATOMS: atom_id res chain seq x y z
N MET A 1 -1.73 -1.30 -3.99
CA MET A 1 -2.24 -0.16 -4.77
C MET A 1 -1.83 1.12 -4.06
N ALA A 2 -1.44 2.15 -4.81
CA ALA A 2 -1.11 3.45 -4.23
C ALA A 2 -2.40 4.24 -3.90
N PRO A 3 -2.39 5.12 -2.88
CA PRO A 3 -3.58 5.88 -2.46
C PRO A 3 -4.23 6.67 -3.61
N GLU A 4 -3.43 7.29 -4.46
CA GLU A 4 -3.87 8.05 -5.62
C GLU A 4 -4.58 7.18 -6.67
N VAL A 5 -4.22 5.90 -6.81
CA VAL A 5 -4.93 4.96 -7.70
C VAL A 5 -6.32 4.65 -7.14
N ILE A 6 -6.44 4.55 -5.82
CA ILE A 6 -7.71 4.27 -5.16
C ILE A 6 -8.64 5.49 -5.24
N LEU A 7 -8.09 6.69 -5.00
CA LEU A 7 -8.82 7.95 -5.03
C LEU A 7 -9.18 8.41 -6.45
N ALA A 8 -8.39 8.03 -7.45
CA ALA A 8 -8.68 8.30 -8.85
C ALA A 8 -9.95 7.57 -9.35
N MET A 9 -10.34 6.46 -8.73
CA MET A 9 -11.45 5.60 -9.17
C MET A 9 -11.35 5.33 -10.70
N ASP A 10 -12.44 5.45 -11.46
CA ASP A 10 -12.46 5.21 -12.91
C ASP A 10 -12.09 6.45 -13.77
N GLU A 11 -12.01 7.65 -13.17
CA GLU A 11 -11.90 8.93 -13.91
C GLU A 11 -10.59 9.69 -13.68
N GLY A 12 -9.81 9.31 -12.66
CA GLY A 12 -8.61 10.03 -12.25
C GLY A 12 -7.35 9.60 -12.99
N GLN A 13 -6.43 10.54 -13.15
CA GLN A 13 -5.08 10.28 -13.67
C GLN A 13 -4.11 10.06 -12.53
N TYR A 14 -3.28 9.02 -12.65
CA TYR A 14 -2.09 8.79 -11.83
C TYR A 14 -0.88 8.65 -12.75
N ASP A 15 0.30 8.97 -12.23
CA ASP A 15 1.56 8.83 -12.97
C ASP A 15 2.26 7.51 -12.61
N GLY A 16 3.44 7.27 -13.21
CA GLY A 16 4.24 6.06 -12.92
C GLY A 16 4.81 5.98 -11.50
N LYS A 17 4.60 6.98 -10.62
CA LYS A 17 5.08 6.90 -9.22
C LYS A 17 4.30 5.88 -8.39
N VAL A 18 3.14 5.45 -8.88
CA VAL A 18 2.38 4.33 -8.29
C VAL A 18 3.20 3.03 -8.25
N ASP A 19 4.17 2.88 -9.16
CA ASP A 19 5.10 1.75 -9.17
C ASP A 19 6.14 1.88 -8.06
N VAL A 20 6.57 3.11 -7.72
CA VAL A 20 7.48 3.38 -6.59
C VAL A 20 6.79 3.05 -5.27
N TRP A 21 5.51 3.40 -5.13
CA TRP A 21 4.71 2.97 -3.99
C TRP A 21 4.65 1.44 -3.90
N SER A 22 4.33 0.78 -5.02
CA SER A 22 4.22 -0.68 -5.08
C SER A 22 5.56 -1.35 -4.72
N LEU A 23 6.68 -0.81 -5.18
CA LEU A 23 8.01 -1.25 -4.79
C LEU A 23 8.26 -1.11 -3.28
N GLY A 24 7.84 -0.01 -2.66
CA GLY A 24 7.94 0.17 -1.21
C GLY A 24 7.16 -0.89 -0.43
N ILE A 25 5.95 -1.23 -0.88
CA ILE A 25 5.15 -2.32 -0.31
C ILE A 25 5.84 -3.67 -0.50
N THR A 26 6.40 -3.95 -1.69
CA THR A 26 7.18 -5.17 -1.94
C THR A 26 8.42 -5.27 -1.03
N CYS A 27 9.12 -4.17 -0.78
CA CYS A 27 10.25 -4.16 0.17
C CYS A 27 9.80 -4.55 1.59
N ILE A 28 8.65 -4.04 2.05
CA ILE A 28 8.06 -4.44 3.34
C ILE A 28 7.68 -5.93 3.31
N GLU A 29 7.05 -6.40 2.25
CA GLU A 29 6.67 -7.81 2.09
C GLU A 29 7.90 -8.73 2.10
N LEU A 30 9.02 -8.34 1.50
CA LEU A 30 10.26 -9.11 1.54
C LEU A 30 10.83 -9.22 2.96
N ALA A 31 10.68 -8.16 3.77
CA ALA A 31 11.13 -8.14 5.17
C ALA A 31 10.18 -8.93 6.10
N GLU A 32 8.87 -8.79 5.91
CA GLU A 32 7.84 -9.30 6.84
C GLU A 32 7.10 -10.55 6.34
N ARG A 33 7.47 -11.04 5.14
CA ARG A 33 6.87 -12.17 4.40
C ARG A 33 5.41 -12.00 3.98
N LYS A 34 4.82 -10.85 4.30
CA LYS A 34 3.44 -10.48 3.96
C LYS A 34 3.39 -8.97 3.74
N PRO A 35 2.58 -8.50 2.79
CA PRO A 35 2.35 -7.07 2.65
C PRO A 35 1.55 -6.53 3.85
N PRO A 36 1.60 -5.21 4.10
CA PRO A 36 0.74 -4.55 5.07
C PRO A 36 -0.74 -4.88 4.82
N LEU A 37 -1.54 -4.99 5.89
CA LEU A 37 -2.99 -5.22 5.83
C LEU A 37 -3.42 -6.56 5.22
N PHE A 38 -2.51 -7.53 5.02
CA PHE A 38 -2.81 -8.84 4.40
C PHE A 38 -3.98 -9.62 5.03
N ASN A 39 -4.23 -9.44 6.33
CA ASN A 39 -5.31 -10.15 7.04
C ASN A 39 -6.67 -9.45 6.94
N MET A 40 -6.77 -8.30 6.26
CA MET A 40 -8.02 -7.57 6.07
C MET A 40 -8.71 -7.99 4.77
N ASN A 41 -10.04 -7.85 4.71
CA ASN A 41 -10.74 -7.96 3.43
C ASN A 41 -10.35 -6.80 2.50
N ALA A 42 -10.49 -7.00 1.18
CA ALA A 42 -10.02 -6.05 0.18
C ALA A 42 -10.61 -4.64 0.37
N MET A 43 -11.92 -4.51 0.62
CA MET A 43 -12.56 -3.21 0.82
C MET A 43 -12.03 -2.45 2.04
N SER A 44 -11.80 -3.16 3.15
CA SER A 44 -11.25 -2.56 4.37
C SER A 44 -9.79 -2.15 4.16
N ALA A 45 -8.99 -2.96 3.46
CA ALA A 45 -7.61 -2.62 3.11
C ALA A 45 -7.55 -1.37 2.21
N LEU A 46 -8.42 -1.27 1.19
CA LEU A 46 -8.50 -0.09 0.32
C LEU A 46 -8.84 1.18 1.10
N TYR A 47 -9.81 1.10 2.02
CA TYR A 47 -10.16 2.22 2.90
C TYR A 47 -8.97 2.66 3.76
N HIS A 48 -8.26 1.69 4.36
CA HIS A 48 -7.07 1.98 5.16
C HIS A 48 -5.95 2.62 4.33
N ILE A 49 -5.69 2.15 3.10
CA ILE A 49 -4.66 2.74 2.23
C ILE A 49 -5.00 4.18 1.86
N ALA A 50 -6.28 4.51 1.64
CA ALA A 50 -6.69 5.85 1.23
C ALA A 50 -6.70 6.87 2.37
N GLN A 51 -6.92 6.44 3.63
CA GLN A 51 -7.19 7.34 4.76
C GLN A 51 -6.07 7.41 5.80
N ASN A 52 -5.24 6.37 5.92
CA ASN A 52 -4.21 6.30 6.95
C ASN A 52 -2.82 6.70 6.41
N GLU A 53 -1.89 6.92 7.33
CA GLU A 53 -0.48 7.11 6.99
C GLU A 53 0.12 5.88 6.30
N SER A 54 1.18 6.12 5.53
CA SER A 54 1.88 5.06 4.80
C SER A 54 2.47 4.03 5.77
N PRO A 55 2.43 2.72 5.43
CA PRO A 55 2.94 1.69 6.31
C PRO A 55 4.46 1.81 6.48
N VAL A 56 4.92 1.42 7.66
CA VAL A 56 6.33 1.30 8.03
C VAL A 56 6.61 -0.14 8.48
N LEU A 57 7.89 -0.52 8.52
CA LEU A 57 8.30 -1.81 9.09
C LEU A 57 7.87 -1.87 10.56
N GLN A 58 7.23 -2.97 10.95
CA GLN A 58 6.75 -3.21 12.32
C GLN A 58 7.89 -3.64 13.24
N SER A 59 8.93 -4.29 12.70
CA SER A 59 10.09 -4.73 13.47
C SER A 59 11.37 -4.07 12.99
N ASN A 60 12.13 -3.49 13.92
CA ASN A 60 13.50 -3.01 13.69
C ASN A 60 14.56 -4.09 13.94
N HIS A 61 14.17 -5.36 14.08
CA HIS A 61 15.12 -6.47 14.21
C HIS A 61 15.42 -7.04 12.83
N TRP A 62 16.64 -6.83 12.38
CA TRP A 62 17.23 -7.38 11.14
C TRP A 62 18.38 -8.32 11.50
#